data_AF-A0A969HPI6-F1
#
_entry.id   AF-A0A969HPI6-F1
#
_cell.length_a   1.000
_cell.length_b   1.000
_cell.length_c   1.000
_cell.angle_alpha   90.00
_cell.angle_beta   90.00
_cell.angle_gamma   90.00
#
_symmetry.space_group_name_H-M   'P 1'
#
loop_
_entity.id
_entity.type
_entity.pdbx_description
1 polymer ?
#
loop_
_entity_poly.entity_id
_entity_poly.type
_entity_poly.pdbx_seq_one_letter_code
_entity_poly.pdbx_strand_id
1 'polypeptide(L)'
;MIILWVSQNQHIQRKLTALLNGDEMVVHFSRWSQASSWLAETIESVDVIVAEIHLDQAQEIKDLKALREHFVRSKIPLVLLSAQPHPALESYGRQLGASDLYPRPLPLNTLLTRLRSLSAIKKKSAEQLTTAPLPKIEVIFNPQKRLFDKVLSTLALLLLSPFMLLIGLVLYLETRGAILETDERIGTRYRFLKLYFFRTGRRHKRVKVSDLEKSELRSSLKKPDLLALSYPQQCSRCFKANVVCQALLCHDEMLICEALYRDWRGLPAPYREEAPGTQSRLGYWVRHYRLDKLPQIWQILRGELSWVGSYPLPWAEAEKLTTDEGAYFS
;
A
#
# COMPACT_ATOMS: atom_id res chain seq x y z
N MET A 1 27.40 11.83 -12.93
CA MET A 1 26.18 11.07 -13.26
C MET A 1 26.13 10.92 -14.77
N ILE A 2 26.08 9.71 -15.30
CA ILE A 2 25.99 9.47 -16.76
C ILE A 2 24.55 9.09 -17.11
N ILE A 3 23.87 9.97 -17.83
CA ILE A 3 22.52 9.75 -18.34
C ILE A 3 22.62 9.29 -19.79
N LEU A 4 22.11 8.10 -20.08
CA LEU A 4 21.89 7.67 -21.46
C LEU A 4 20.53 8.18 -21.93
N TRP A 5 20.51 9.02 -22.96
CA TRP A 5 19.29 9.59 -23.54
C TRP A 5 19.04 8.99 -24.92
N VAL A 6 17.91 8.31 -25.09
CA VAL A 6 17.49 7.76 -26.38
C VAL A 6 16.21 8.45 -26.82
N SER A 7 16.32 9.28 -27.87
CA SER A 7 15.19 10.01 -28.44
C SER A 7 15.50 10.45 -29.87
N GLN A 8 14.48 10.48 -30.71
CA GLN A 8 14.58 11.07 -32.05
C GLN A 8 14.68 12.61 -31.99
N ASN A 9 14.18 13.24 -30.92
CA ASN A 9 14.11 14.69 -30.76
C ASN A 9 15.09 15.21 -29.70
N GLN A 10 16.12 15.93 -30.15
CA GLN A 10 17.16 16.49 -29.29
C GLN A 10 16.74 17.73 -28.49
N HIS A 11 15.57 18.32 -28.75
CA HIS A 11 15.20 19.61 -28.17
C HIS A 11 15.11 19.56 -26.63
N ILE A 12 14.51 18.49 -26.10
CA ILE A 12 14.35 18.28 -24.65
C ILE A 12 15.70 17.94 -24.03
N GLN A 13 16.48 17.09 -24.69
CA GLN A 13 17.84 16.73 -24.26
C GLN A 13 18.72 17.97 -24.12
N ARG A 14 18.75 18.87 -25.10
CA ARG A 14 19.56 20.11 -25.04
C ARG A 14 19.16 21.02 -23.88
N LYS A 15 17.85 21.17 -23.63
CA LYS A 15 17.35 21.94 -22.48
C LYS A 15 17.75 21.31 -21.16
N LEU A 16 17.72 19.98 -21.07
CA LEU A 16 18.16 19.26 -19.88
C LEU A 16 19.67 19.38 -19.68
N THR A 17 20.47 19.24 -20.74
CA THR A 17 21.94 19.41 -20.69
C THR A 17 22.36 20.79 -20.19
N ALA A 18 21.60 21.84 -20.52
CA ALA A 18 21.85 23.19 -20.02
C ALA A 18 21.62 23.36 -18.50
N LEU A 19 20.92 22.42 -17.85
CA LEU A 19 20.62 22.43 -16.42
C LEU A 19 21.53 21.49 -15.61
N LEU A 20 22.48 20.82 -16.27
CA LEU A 20 23.39 19.87 -15.64
C LEU A 20 24.57 20.57 -14.96
N ASN A 21 25.05 19.95 -13.89
CA ASN A 21 26.29 20.37 -13.21
C ASN A 21 27.52 19.70 -13.86
N GLY A 22 28.73 20.21 -13.59
CA GLY A 22 29.97 19.77 -14.27
C GLY A 22 30.29 18.26 -14.22
N ASP A 23 29.81 17.55 -13.19
CA ASP A 23 30.02 16.10 -13.04
C ASP A 23 28.90 15.25 -13.68
N GLU A 24 27.92 15.87 -14.34
CA GLU A 24 26.77 15.22 -14.98
C GLU A 24 26.91 15.28 -16.51
N MET A 25 26.78 14.13 -17.18
CA MET A 25 26.93 14.01 -18.64
C MET A 25 25.73 13.30 -19.24
N VAL A 26 25.28 13.76 -20.41
CA VAL A 26 24.25 13.09 -21.21
C VAL A 26 24.87 12.52 -22.48
N VAL A 27 24.76 11.21 -22.67
CA VAL A 27 25.11 10.51 -23.90
C VAL A 27 23.82 10.31 -24.71
N HIS A 28 23.75 10.86 -25.92
CA HIS A 28 22.53 10.83 -26.73
C HIS A 28 22.63 9.84 -27.89
N PHE A 29 21.59 9.03 -28.10
CA PHE A 29 21.38 8.26 -29.32
C PHE A 29 20.00 8.51 -29.94
N SER A 30 19.95 8.59 -31.27
CA SER A 30 18.69 8.73 -32.02
C SER A 30 17.99 7.40 -32.30
N ARG A 31 18.73 6.28 -32.20
CA ARG A 31 18.24 4.94 -32.49
C ARG A 31 18.62 3.96 -31.38
N TRP A 32 17.70 3.08 -31.04
CA TRP A 32 17.89 2.02 -30.05
C TRP A 32 19.02 1.05 -30.40
N SER A 33 19.21 0.74 -31.68
CA SER A 33 20.28 -0.16 -32.14
C SER A 33 21.69 0.38 -31.92
N GLN A 34 21.87 1.71 -31.93
CA GLN A 34 23.18 2.31 -31.65
C GLN A 34 23.41 2.40 -30.14
N ALA A 35 22.35 2.78 -29.40
CA ALA A 35 22.37 2.80 -27.94
C ALA A 35 22.71 1.41 -27.37
N SER A 36 22.19 0.34 -27.98
CA SER A 36 22.40 -1.04 -27.55
C SER A 36 23.85 -1.49 -27.67
N SER A 37 24.49 -1.26 -28.83
CA SER A 37 25.88 -1.61 -29.06
C SER A 37 26.81 -0.85 -28.10
N TRP A 38 26.56 0.43 -27.87
CA TRP A 38 27.35 1.24 -26.94
C TRP A 38 27.14 0.83 -25.47
N LEU A 39 25.90 0.53 -25.10
CA LEU A 39 25.56 0.03 -23.77
C LEU A 39 26.28 -1.29 -23.46
N ALA A 40 26.41 -2.19 -24.44
CA ALA A 40 27.07 -3.48 -24.23
C ALA A 40 28.53 -3.34 -23.76
N GLU A 41 29.23 -2.29 -24.21
CA GLU A 41 30.63 -2.02 -23.87
C GLU A 41 30.78 -1.16 -22.61
N THR A 42 29.77 -0.36 -22.26
CA THR A 42 29.90 0.75 -21.29
C THR A 42 28.92 0.66 -20.11
N ILE A 43 28.26 -0.50 -19.93
CA ILE A 43 27.10 -0.70 -19.04
C ILE A 43 27.35 -0.28 -17.58
N GLU A 44 28.56 -0.50 -17.06
CA GLU A 44 28.90 -0.24 -15.66
C GLU A 44 28.89 1.26 -15.32
N SER A 45 29.22 2.10 -16.30
CA SER A 45 29.34 3.55 -16.13
C SER A 45 28.00 4.30 -16.24
N VAL A 46 26.96 3.70 -16.83
CA VAL A 46 25.68 4.38 -17.09
C VAL A 46 24.80 4.37 -15.85
N ASP A 47 24.46 5.54 -15.31
CA ASP A 47 23.71 5.65 -14.05
C ASP A 47 22.19 5.54 -14.25
N VAL A 48 21.65 6.14 -15.32
CA VAL A 48 20.20 6.16 -15.61
C VAL A 48 19.99 6.15 -17.13
N ILE A 49 18.96 5.45 -17.59
CA ILE A 49 18.52 5.45 -19.00
C ILE A 49 17.22 6.23 -19.11
N VAL A 50 17.18 7.18 -20.04
CA VAL A 50 15.99 7.97 -20.39
C VAL A 50 15.62 7.67 -21.83
N ALA A 51 14.37 7.30 -22.05
CA ALA A 51 13.89 6.69 -23.27
C ALA A 51 12.60 7.36 -23.74
N GLU A 52 12.63 8.10 -24.84
CA GLU A 52 11.39 8.59 -25.46
C GLU A 52 10.76 7.46 -26.30
N ILE A 53 9.49 7.19 -26.05
CA ILE A 53 8.73 6.12 -26.71
C ILE A 53 7.52 6.69 -27.46
N HIS A 54 7.32 6.19 -28.68
CA HIS A 54 6.13 6.42 -29.48
C HIS A 54 5.32 5.12 -29.55
N LEU A 55 4.16 5.09 -28.87
CA LEU A 55 3.35 3.87 -28.74
C LEU A 55 2.76 3.37 -30.07
N ASP A 56 2.69 4.23 -31.08
CA ASP A 56 2.27 3.86 -32.45
C ASP A 56 3.34 3.03 -33.19
N GLN A 57 4.57 2.97 -32.68
CA GLN A 57 5.69 2.26 -33.29
C GLN A 57 5.98 0.96 -32.55
N ALA A 58 5.29 -0.11 -32.95
CA ALA A 58 5.44 -1.46 -32.36
C ALA A 58 6.89 -1.99 -32.39
N GLN A 59 7.73 -1.49 -33.30
CA GLN A 59 9.14 -1.87 -33.39
C GLN A 59 9.98 -1.30 -32.24
N GLU A 60 9.78 -0.04 -31.84
CA GLU A 60 10.51 0.59 -30.74
C GLU A 60 10.26 -0.14 -29.41
N ILE A 61 9.02 -0.58 -29.18
CA ILE A 61 8.63 -1.33 -27.97
C ILE A 61 9.33 -2.70 -27.94
N LYS A 62 9.41 -3.40 -29.08
CA LYS A 62 10.10 -4.69 -29.20
C LYS A 62 11.60 -4.54 -28.95
N ASP A 63 12.22 -3.54 -29.56
CA ASP A 63 13.65 -3.28 -29.43
C ASP A 63 14.02 -2.95 -27.98
N LEU A 64 13.22 -2.11 -27.31
CA LEU A 64 13.42 -1.74 -25.91
C LEU A 64 13.23 -2.92 -24.96
N LYS A 65 12.27 -3.81 -25.25
CA LYS A 65 12.07 -5.06 -24.49
C LYS A 65 13.26 -6.01 -24.61
N ALA A 66 13.74 -6.24 -25.83
CA ALA A 66 14.91 -7.09 -26.08
C ALA A 66 16.18 -6.53 -25.43
N LEU A 67 16.33 -5.19 -25.44
CA LEU A 67 17.38 -4.50 -24.71
C LEU A 67 17.26 -4.77 -23.21
N ARG A 68 16.06 -4.56 -22.64
CA ARG A 68 15.81 -4.67 -21.19
C ARG A 68 16.28 -6.00 -20.66
N GLU A 69 16.00 -7.08 -21.38
CA GLU A 69 16.44 -8.45 -21.06
C GLU A 69 17.96 -8.56 -20.83
N HIS A 70 18.79 -7.79 -21.54
CA HIS A 70 20.26 -7.81 -21.41
C HIS A 70 20.77 -7.07 -20.17
N PHE A 71 20.07 -6.02 -19.71
CA PHE A 71 20.51 -5.18 -18.59
C PHE A 71 19.58 -5.23 -17.37
N VAL A 72 18.61 -6.15 -17.33
CA VAL A 72 17.84 -6.44 -16.09
C VAL A 72 18.78 -6.71 -14.92
N ARG A 73 19.90 -7.41 -15.20
CA ARG A 73 20.91 -7.77 -14.19
C ARG A 73 21.69 -6.59 -13.63
N SER A 74 21.88 -5.51 -14.40
CA SER A 74 22.65 -4.33 -13.95
C SER A 74 21.79 -3.32 -13.17
N LYS A 75 20.49 -3.58 -13.00
CA LYS A 75 19.54 -2.78 -12.21
C LYS A 75 19.55 -1.28 -12.56
N ILE A 76 19.88 -0.93 -13.80
CA ILE A 76 19.91 0.46 -14.23
C ILE A 76 18.46 0.98 -14.30
N PRO A 77 18.14 2.11 -13.62
CA PRO A 77 16.83 2.73 -13.70
C PRO A 77 16.49 3.14 -15.13
N LEU A 78 15.28 2.82 -15.56
CA LEU A 78 14.75 3.17 -16.88
C LEU A 78 13.61 4.18 -16.69
N VAL A 79 13.78 5.38 -17.24
CA VAL A 79 12.74 6.42 -17.25
C VAL A 79 12.17 6.53 -18.66
N LEU A 80 10.86 6.31 -18.79
CA LEU A 80 10.16 6.42 -20.06
C LEU A 80 9.56 7.82 -20.22
N LEU A 81 9.79 8.45 -21.36
CA LEU A 81 9.15 9.69 -21.77
C LEU A 81 8.15 9.36 -22.87
N SER A 82 6.93 9.87 -22.77
CA SER A 82 5.94 9.68 -23.83
C SER A 82 5.59 11.00 -24.50
N ALA A 83 5.64 10.98 -25.84
CA ALA A 83 5.29 12.14 -26.65
C ALA A 83 3.82 12.53 -26.54
N GLN A 84 2.92 11.59 -26.22
CA GLN A 84 1.49 11.82 -26.02
C GLN A 84 0.96 11.05 -24.82
N PRO A 85 0.02 11.60 -24.05
CA PRO A 85 -0.69 10.84 -23.02
C PRO A 85 -1.47 9.71 -23.70
N HIS A 86 -1.15 8.47 -23.35
CA HIS A 86 -1.80 7.29 -23.93
C HIS A 86 -2.20 6.32 -22.81
N PRO A 87 -3.41 5.74 -22.83
CA PRO A 87 -3.90 4.88 -21.75
C PRO A 87 -3.01 3.65 -21.49
N ALA A 88 -2.52 3.02 -22.56
CA ALA A 88 -1.62 1.87 -22.47
C ALA A 88 -0.17 2.20 -22.00
N LEU A 89 0.18 3.47 -21.81
CA LEU A 89 1.56 3.87 -21.52
C LEU A 89 2.07 3.26 -20.20
N GLU A 90 1.24 3.22 -19.16
CA GLU A 90 1.59 2.60 -17.88
C GLU A 90 1.75 1.08 -17.99
N SER A 91 0.91 0.42 -18.79
CA SER A 91 0.99 -1.04 -18.96
C SER A 91 2.26 -1.44 -19.69
N TYR A 92 2.65 -0.69 -20.72
CA TYR A 92 3.95 -0.87 -21.39
C TYR A 92 5.12 -0.53 -20.46
N GLY A 93 5.03 0.55 -19.68
CA GLY A 93 6.04 0.89 -18.69
C GLY A 93 6.29 -0.24 -17.69
N ARG A 94 5.23 -0.85 -17.17
CA ARG A 94 5.34 -2.01 -16.28
C ARG A 94 5.95 -3.24 -16.96
N GLN A 95 5.54 -3.55 -18.19
CA GLN A 95 6.10 -4.68 -18.94
C GLN A 95 7.60 -4.52 -19.21
N LEU A 96 8.06 -3.27 -19.41
CA LEU A 96 9.47 -2.93 -19.62
C LEU A 96 10.23 -2.75 -18.30
N GLY A 97 9.56 -2.86 -17.15
CA GLY A 97 10.14 -2.61 -15.84
C GLY A 97 10.67 -1.18 -15.70
N ALA A 98 9.99 -0.19 -16.28
CA ALA A 98 10.35 1.21 -16.14
C ALA A 98 10.27 1.64 -14.66
N SER A 99 11.28 2.37 -14.21
CA SER A 99 11.37 2.92 -12.86
C SER A 99 10.50 4.16 -12.69
N ASP A 100 10.31 4.93 -13.77
CA ASP A 100 9.47 6.12 -13.75
C ASP A 100 8.98 6.43 -15.18
N LEU A 101 7.90 7.20 -15.28
CA LEU A 101 7.21 7.45 -16.55
C LEU A 101 6.63 8.87 -16.60
N TYR A 102 6.93 9.59 -17.67
CA TYR A 102 6.53 10.98 -17.85
C TYR A 102 5.80 11.21 -19.19
N PRO A 103 4.48 11.45 -19.17
CA PRO A 103 3.78 11.98 -20.34
C PRO A 103 4.13 13.46 -20.56
N ARG A 104 4.03 13.96 -21.81
CA ARG A 104 4.09 15.40 -22.07
C ARG A 104 2.84 16.12 -21.52
N PRO A 105 2.97 17.37 -21.02
CA PRO A 105 4.17 18.20 -20.97
C PRO A 105 5.15 17.84 -19.84
N LEU A 106 6.45 17.91 -20.12
CA LEU A 106 7.52 17.46 -19.23
C LEU A 106 8.05 18.59 -18.32
N PRO A 107 7.81 18.54 -16.99
CA PRO A 107 8.46 19.46 -16.05
C PRO A 107 9.95 19.10 -15.87
N LEU A 108 10.82 19.77 -16.62
CA LEU A 108 12.27 19.47 -16.69
C LEU A 108 12.96 19.45 -15.31
N ASN A 109 12.60 20.35 -14.40
CA ASN A 109 13.20 20.40 -13.06
C ASN A 109 12.81 19.19 -12.20
N THR A 110 11.56 18.75 -12.31
CA THR A 110 11.06 17.55 -11.63
C THR A 110 11.74 16.30 -12.18
N LEU A 111 11.84 16.21 -13.52
CA LEU A 111 12.55 15.12 -14.18
C LEU A 111 14.01 15.06 -13.71
N LEU A 112 14.73 16.18 -13.73
CA LEU A 112 16.14 16.23 -13.31
C LEU A 112 16.32 15.83 -11.84
N THR A 113 15.46 16.31 -10.95
CA THR A 113 15.48 15.93 -9.53
C THR A 113 15.29 14.41 -9.35
N ARG A 114 14.39 13.82 -10.14
CA ARG A 114 14.13 12.38 -10.13
C ARG A 114 15.28 11.58 -10.72
N LEU A 115 15.89 12.02 -11.82
CA LEU A 115 17.09 11.38 -12.39
C LEU A 115 18.24 11.35 -11.38
N ARG A 116 18.48 12.45 -10.66
CA ARG A 116 19.48 12.49 -9.56
C ARG A 116 19.15 11.49 -8.46
N SER A 117 17.89 11.44 -8.02
CA SER A 117 17.43 10.46 -7.02
C SER A 117 17.66 9.01 -7.48
N LEU A 118 17.28 8.68 -8.71
CA LEU A 118 17.45 7.34 -9.27
C LEU A 118 18.93 6.94 -9.40
N SER A 119 19.79 7.88 -9.81
CA SER A 119 21.23 7.65 -9.87
C SER A 119 21.84 7.38 -8.48
N ALA A 120 21.37 8.08 -7.44
CA ALA A 120 21.83 7.89 -6.07
C ALA A 120 21.40 6.52 -5.51
N ILE A 121 20.23 6.00 -5.90
CA ILE A 121 19.76 4.67 -5.52
C ILE A 121 20.63 3.58 -6.17
N LYS A 122 21.06 3.74 -7.43
CA LYS A 122 22.01 2.81 -8.07
C LYS A 122 23.34 2.76 -7.31
N LYS A 123 23.91 3.92 -6.98
CA LYS A 123 25.16 4.02 -6.19
C LYS A 123 25.03 3.36 -4.82
N LYS A 124 23.95 3.64 -4.09
CA LYS A 124 23.65 3.00 -2.80
C LYS A 124 23.40 1.50 -2.92
N SER A 125 22.72 1.04 -3.97
CA SER A 125 22.45 -0.38 -4.21
C SER A 125 23.70 -1.16 -4.60
N ALA A 126 24.64 -0.52 -5.31
CA ALA A 126 25.95 -1.08 -5.60
C ALA A 126 26.83 -1.18 -4.34
N GLU A 127 26.78 -0.18 -3.45
CA GLU A 127 27.43 -0.22 -2.13
C GLU A 127 26.75 -1.20 -1.14
N GLN A 128 25.43 -1.43 -1.26
CA GLN A 128 24.66 -2.29 -0.34
C GLN A 128 24.66 -3.79 -0.70
N LEU A 129 25.37 -4.23 -1.74
CA LEU A 129 25.54 -5.66 -2.03
C LEU A 129 26.38 -6.41 -0.99
N THR A 130 26.99 -5.72 -0.02
CA THR A 130 27.43 -6.33 1.24
C THR A 130 26.27 -6.36 2.24
N THR A 131 25.41 -7.39 2.15
CA THR A 131 24.58 -7.95 3.24
C THR A 131 24.25 -7.00 4.41
N ALA A 132 23.65 -5.84 4.14
CA ALA A 132 23.19 -4.99 5.23
C ALA A 132 21.85 -5.58 5.68
N PRO A 133 21.74 -6.15 6.90
CA PRO A 133 20.45 -6.59 7.41
C PRO A 133 19.49 -5.40 7.39
N LEU A 134 18.21 -5.66 7.10
CA LEU A 134 17.12 -4.67 7.19
C LEU A 134 17.39 -3.73 8.37
N PRO A 135 17.33 -2.39 8.19
CA PRO A 135 17.62 -1.47 9.27
C PRO A 135 16.72 -1.87 10.44
N LYS A 136 17.35 -2.41 11.50
CA LYS A 136 16.65 -2.62 12.76
C LYS A 136 16.23 -1.22 13.17
N ILE A 137 14.95 -0.90 13.00
CA ILE A 137 14.37 0.28 13.60
C ILE A 137 14.48 0.02 15.10
N GLU A 138 15.59 0.46 15.68
CA GLU A 138 15.79 0.52 17.12
C GLU A 138 14.86 1.60 17.61
N VAL A 139 13.62 1.21 17.90
CA VAL A 139 12.69 2.03 18.66
C VAL A 139 13.43 2.39 19.94
N ILE A 140 13.79 3.67 20.08
CA ILE A 140 14.42 4.21 21.27
C ILE A 140 13.46 3.92 22.42
N PHE A 141 13.79 2.94 23.25
CA PHE A 141 13.03 2.65 24.45
C PHE A 141 13.22 3.85 25.37
N ASN A 142 12.23 4.75 25.41
CA ASN A 142 12.24 5.81 26.40
C ASN A 142 11.85 5.17 27.76
N PRO A 143 12.80 5.01 28.70
CA PRO A 143 12.54 4.33 29.98
C PRO A 143 11.55 5.12 30.84
N GLN A 144 11.52 6.45 30.71
CA GLN A 144 10.58 7.31 31.43
C GLN A 144 9.14 7.04 30.96
N LYS A 145 8.93 6.91 29.65
CA LYS A 145 7.64 6.52 29.08
C LYS A 145 7.20 5.14 29.57
N ARG A 146 8.14 4.19 29.65
CA ARG A 146 7.84 2.83 30.13
C ARG A 146 7.49 2.81 31.62
N LEU A 147 8.16 3.62 32.44
CA LEU A 147 7.85 3.76 33.86
C LEU A 147 6.47 4.40 34.05
N PHE A 148 6.17 5.46 33.31
CA PHE A 148 4.86 6.10 33.29
C PHE A 148 3.75 5.09 32.96
N ASP A 149 3.90 4.32 31.87
CA ASP A 149 2.91 3.32 31.48
C ASP A 149 2.67 2.28 32.57
N LYS A 150 3.74 1.81 33.24
CA LYS A 150 3.63 0.85 34.34
C LYS A 150 2.89 1.44 35.53
N VAL A 151 3.28 2.62 36.01
CA VAL A 151 2.66 3.27 37.19
C VAL A 151 1.18 3.58 36.93
N LEU A 152 0.86 4.10 35.76
CA LEU A 152 -0.53 4.42 35.40
C LEU A 152 -1.37 3.14 35.26
N SER A 153 -0.83 2.09 34.63
CA SER A 153 -1.53 0.81 34.50
C SER A 153 -1.73 0.08 35.83
N THR A 154 -0.76 0.11 36.75
CA THR A 154 -0.94 -0.51 38.07
C THR A 154 -2.02 0.21 38.87
N LEU A 155 -2.01 1.56 38.89
CA LEU A 155 -3.03 2.34 39.56
C LEU A 155 -4.42 2.11 38.94
N ALA A 156 -4.50 2.13 37.61
CA ALA A 156 -5.75 1.89 36.89
C ALA A 156 -6.30 0.49 37.15
N LEU A 157 -5.47 -0.56 37.14
CA LEU A 157 -5.92 -1.93 37.46
C LEU A 157 -6.39 -2.03 38.91
N LEU A 158 -5.69 -1.41 39.86
CA LEU A 158 -6.10 -1.45 41.27
C LEU A 158 -7.49 -0.82 41.45
N LEU A 159 -7.71 0.37 40.88
CA LEU A 159 -8.98 1.10 40.98
C LEU A 159 -10.12 0.45 40.18
N LEU A 160 -9.85 -0.04 38.97
CA LEU A 160 -10.87 -0.58 38.07
C LEU A 160 -11.11 -2.07 38.21
N SER A 161 -10.24 -2.83 38.89
CA SER A 161 -10.41 -4.28 39.09
C SER A 161 -11.77 -4.70 39.65
N PRO A 162 -12.35 -4.07 40.71
CA PRO A 162 -13.67 -4.50 41.20
C PRO A 162 -14.76 -4.27 40.16
N PHE A 163 -14.67 -3.18 39.40
CA PHE A 163 -15.62 -2.84 38.34
C PHE A 163 -15.49 -3.80 37.14
N MET A 164 -14.27 -4.14 36.74
CA MET A 164 -14.00 -5.11 35.68
C MET A 164 -14.51 -6.51 36.05
N LEU A 165 -14.38 -6.93 37.30
CA LEU A 165 -14.94 -8.20 37.78
C LEU A 165 -16.47 -8.19 37.75
N LEU A 166 -17.10 -7.08 38.16
CA LEU A 166 -18.56 -6.93 38.08
C LEU A 166 -19.06 -7.05 36.64
N ILE A 167 -18.45 -6.32 35.70
CA ILE A 167 -18.79 -6.41 34.26
C ILE A 167 -18.58 -7.84 33.76
N GLY A 168 -17.44 -8.45 34.11
CA GLY A 168 -17.12 -9.82 33.71
C GLY A 168 -18.15 -10.83 34.20
N LEU A 169 -18.59 -10.72 35.46
CA LEU A 169 -19.62 -11.58 36.05
C LEU A 169 -20.96 -11.41 35.33
N VAL A 170 -21.37 -10.17 35.09
CA VAL A 170 -22.63 -9.85 34.40
C VAL A 170 -22.62 -10.40 32.96
N LEU A 171 -21.53 -10.19 32.21
CA LEU A 171 -21.37 -10.74 30.87
C LEU A 171 -21.30 -12.26 30.86
N TYR A 172 -20.69 -12.88 31.87
CA TYR A 172 -20.65 -14.33 32.02
C TYR A 172 -22.05 -14.94 32.15
N LEU A 173 -22.90 -14.31 32.97
CA LEU A 173 -24.29 -14.72 33.16
C LEU A 173 -25.14 -14.55 31.89
N GLU A 174 -24.94 -13.48 31.13
CA GLU A 174 -25.73 -13.19 29.93
C GLU A 174 -25.28 -14.00 28.70
N THR A 175 -23.98 -14.17 28.49
CA THR A 175 -23.42 -14.82 27.28
C THR A 175 -23.18 -16.32 27.43
N ARG A 176 -23.26 -16.87 28.65
CA ARG A 176 -23.02 -18.30 28.99
C ARG A 176 -21.75 -18.86 28.32
N GLY A 177 -20.62 -18.20 28.53
CA GLY A 177 -19.37 -18.55 27.85
C GLY A 177 -18.14 -17.84 28.41
N ALA A 178 -17.04 -17.86 27.65
CA ALA A 178 -15.80 -17.19 28.03
C ALA A 178 -16.00 -15.67 28.17
N ILE A 179 -15.44 -15.08 29.23
CA ILE A 179 -15.54 -13.65 29.54
C ILE A 179 -14.72 -12.79 28.56
N LEU A 180 -13.59 -13.33 28.10
CA LEU A 180 -12.67 -12.63 27.22
C LEU A 180 -12.74 -13.16 25.79
N GLU A 181 -12.65 -12.24 24.85
CA GLU A 181 -12.48 -12.47 23.42
C GLU A 181 -11.10 -11.93 23.01
N THR A 182 -10.46 -12.61 22.06
CA THR A 182 -9.13 -12.23 21.56
C THR A 182 -9.19 -11.89 20.08
N ASP A 183 -8.51 -10.81 19.70
CA ASP A 183 -8.33 -10.40 18.32
C ASP A 183 -6.84 -10.32 17.97
N GLU A 184 -6.46 -10.81 16.80
CA GLU A 184 -5.07 -10.86 16.35
C GLU A 184 -4.73 -9.60 15.54
N ARG A 185 -3.76 -8.83 16.03
CA ARG A 185 -3.34 -7.56 15.42
C ARG A 185 -1.83 -7.53 15.22
N ILE A 186 -1.39 -6.65 14.34
CA ILE A 186 0.05 -6.43 14.10
C ILE A 186 0.52 -5.30 15.01
N GLY A 187 1.38 -5.65 15.96
CA GLY A 187 2.04 -4.72 16.87
C GLY A 187 3.37 -4.20 16.31
N THR A 188 4.13 -3.53 17.17
CA THR A 188 5.45 -2.99 16.81
C THR A 188 6.40 -4.10 16.36
N ARG A 189 7.23 -3.83 15.34
CA ARG A 189 8.15 -4.80 14.72
C ARG A 189 7.45 -5.98 14.01
N TYR A 190 6.25 -5.77 13.48
CA TYR A 190 5.48 -6.80 12.75
C TYR A 190 5.21 -8.07 13.57
N ARG A 191 5.17 -7.94 14.90
CA ARG A 191 4.85 -9.07 15.77
C ARG A 191 3.34 -9.18 15.93
N PHE A 192 2.82 -10.39 15.75
CA PHE A 192 1.43 -10.71 16.07
C PHE A 192 1.19 -10.50 17.56
N LEU A 193 0.21 -9.66 17.88
CA LEU A 193 -0.23 -9.35 19.22
C LEU A 193 -1.69 -9.77 19.38
N LYS A 194 -1.98 -10.52 20.43
CA LYS A 194 -3.35 -10.92 20.79
C LYS A 194 -3.93 -9.90 21.75
N LEU A 195 -4.85 -9.07 21.24
CA LEU A 195 -5.57 -8.10 22.05
C LEU A 195 -6.74 -8.75 22.76
N TYR A 196 -6.88 -8.52 24.06
CA TYR A 196 -8.00 -8.98 24.88
C TYR A 196 -9.13 -7.94 24.94
N PHE A 197 -10.37 -8.41 24.85
CA PHE A 197 -11.58 -7.62 25.00
C PHE A 197 -12.57 -8.38 25.89
N PHE A 198 -13.48 -7.68 26.56
CA PHE A 198 -14.66 -8.33 27.10
C PHE A 198 -15.55 -8.80 25.96
N ARG A 199 -16.01 -10.05 26.07
CA ARG A 199 -16.92 -10.65 25.11
C ARG A 199 -18.33 -10.10 25.31
N THR A 200 -18.86 -9.44 24.29
CA THR A 200 -20.19 -8.82 24.32
C THR A 200 -21.21 -9.50 23.40
N GLY A 201 -20.77 -10.44 22.56
CA GLY A 201 -21.60 -11.22 21.64
C GLY A 201 -21.92 -12.64 22.12
N ARG A 202 -23.08 -13.18 21.73
CA ARG A 202 -23.48 -14.58 21.97
C ARG A 202 -22.67 -15.54 21.08
N ARG A 203 -22.48 -16.81 21.50
CA ARG A 203 -21.86 -17.84 20.65
C ARG A 203 -22.71 -18.05 19.39
N HIS A 204 -22.25 -17.56 18.25
CA HIS A 204 -22.63 -18.16 16.97
C HIS A 204 -21.77 -19.39 16.71
N LYS A 205 -22.42 -20.44 16.19
CA LYS A 205 -21.74 -21.58 15.56
C LYS A 205 -20.82 -20.97 14.51
N ARG A 206 -19.51 -21.24 14.60
CA ARG A 206 -18.51 -20.75 13.65
C ARG A 206 -18.89 -21.33 12.29
N VAL A 207 -19.68 -20.60 11.50
CA VAL A 207 -19.91 -20.95 10.10
C VAL A 207 -18.55 -20.81 9.47
N LYS A 208 -17.97 -21.91 9.01
CA LYS A 208 -16.69 -21.85 8.32
C LYS A 208 -16.90 -20.94 7.12
N VAL A 209 -15.97 -20.00 6.91
CA VAL A 209 -15.98 -19.11 5.73
C VAL A 209 -16.04 -19.93 4.43
N SER A 210 -15.55 -21.17 4.46
CA SER A 210 -15.68 -22.16 3.36
C SER A 210 -17.11 -22.43 2.91
N ASP A 211 -18.09 -22.26 3.80
CA ASP A 211 -19.50 -22.61 3.54
C ASP A 211 -20.28 -21.38 3.03
N LEU A 212 -19.83 -20.16 3.33
CA LEU A 212 -20.35 -18.91 2.78
C LEU A 212 -19.68 -18.53 1.44
N GLU A 213 -18.50 -19.06 1.16
CA GLU A 213 -17.74 -18.76 -0.07
C GLU A 213 -18.30 -19.40 -1.35
N LYS A 214 -19.30 -20.29 -1.26
CA LYS A 214 -19.73 -21.11 -2.40
C LYS A 214 -21.20 -21.02 -2.80
N SER A 215 -22.10 -20.46 -2.00
CA SER A 215 -23.51 -20.37 -2.39
C SER A 215 -23.88 -18.95 -2.85
N GLU A 216 -24.11 -18.85 -4.16
CA GLU A 216 -25.07 -17.96 -4.81
C GLU A 216 -24.66 -16.55 -5.27
N LEU A 217 -23.63 -15.88 -4.71
CA LEU A 217 -23.27 -14.53 -5.23
C LEU A 217 -22.20 -14.51 -6.32
N ARG A 218 -21.32 -15.53 -6.40
CA ARG A 218 -20.17 -15.53 -7.34
C ARG A 218 -20.57 -15.79 -8.79
N SER A 219 -21.72 -16.42 -9.06
CA SER A 219 -22.09 -16.87 -10.41
C SER A 219 -22.85 -15.84 -11.25
N SER A 220 -23.30 -14.72 -10.67
CA SER A 220 -24.22 -13.80 -11.36
C SER A 220 -23.65 -12.41 -11.68
N LEU A 221 -22.46 -12.06 -11.15
CA LEU A 221 -21.81 -10.80 -11.52
C LEU A 221 -20.91 -11.02 -12.73
N LYS A 222 -21.54 -11.19 -13.91
CA LYS A 222 -20.88 -10.82 -15.17
C LYS A 222 -20.35 -9.40 -14.99
N LYS A 223 -19.12 -9.16 -15.49
CA LYS A 223 -18.44 -7.85 -15.54
C LYS A 223 -19.52 -6.78 -15.62
N PRO A 224 -19.72 -5.92 -14.59
CA PRO A 224 -20.85 -5.01 -14.61
C PRO A 224 -20.80 -4.25 -15.92
N ASP A 225 -21.94 -4.10 -16.60
CA ASP A 225 -22.10 -3.28 -17.80
C ASP A 225 -21.71 -1.84 -17.46
N LEU A 226 -20.41 -1.62 -17.37
CA LEU A 226 -19.70 -0.38 -17.18
C LEU A 226 -19.64 0.24 -18.57
N LEU A 227 -20.82 0.57 -19.11
CA LEU A 227 -20.92 1.66 -20.06
C LEU A 227 -20.25 2.85 -19.37
N ALA A 228 -19.12 3.23 -19.95
CA ALA A 228 -18.25 4.33 -19.60
C ALA A 228 -18.94 5.33 -18.65
N LEU A 229 -18.45 5.42 -17.42
CA LEU A 229 -18.68 6.59 -16.60
C LEU A 229 -17.96 7.77 -17.26
N SER A 230 -18.56 8.28 -18.33
CA SER A 230 -18.42 9.67 -18.72
C SER A 230 -18.95 10.48 -17.55
N TYR A 231 -18.05 11.23 -16.94
CA TYR A 231 -18.39 12.26 -15.97
C TYR A 231 -19.59 13.07 -16.52
N PRO A 232 -20.73 13.24 -15.81
CA PRO A 232 -21.03 12.90 -14.41
C PRO A 232 -22.23 11.93 -14.29
N GLN A 233 -22.01 10.66 -13.98
CA GLN A 233 -23.11 9.72 -13.66
C GLN A 233 -22.79 8.93 -12.38
N GLN A 234 -23.79 8.77 -11.51
CA GLN A 234 -23.71 8.05 -10.23
C GLN A 234 -23.88 6.54 -10.48
N CYS A 235 -23.15 5.67 -9.79
CA CYS A 235 -23.25 4.22 -10.04
C CYS A 235 -24.60 3.63 -9.59
N SER A 236 -25.05 2.54 -10.20
CA SER A 236 -26.36 1.92 -9.93
C SER A 236 -26.59 1.53 -8.47
N ARG A 237 -25.53 1.16 -7.74
CA ARG A 237 -25.56 0.91 -6.29
C ARG A 237 -25.82 2.19 -5.50
N CYS A 238 -25.04 3.23 -5.76
CA CYS A 238 -25.13 4.52 -5.08
C CYS A 238 -26.45 5.23 -5.41
N PHE A 239 -26.95 5.09 -6.64
CA PHE A 239 -28.28 5.56 -7.05
C PHE A 239 -29.40 4.89 -6.24
N LYS A 240 -29.39 3.55 -6.12
CA LYS A 240 -30.38 2.82 -5.30
C LYS A 240 -30.31 3.18 -3.82
N ALA A 241 -29.12 3.44 -3.30
CA ALA A 241 -28.90 3.84 -1.91
C ALA A 241 -29.13 5.34 -1.67
N ASN A 242 -29.49 6.12 -2.70
CA ASN A 242 -29.69 7.57 -2.64
C ASN A 242 -28.50 8.34 -2.05
N VAL A 243 -27.26 7.91 -2.33
CA VAL A 243 -26.01 8.51 -1.84
C VAL A 243 -25.02 8.72 -2.97
N VAL A 244 -24.27 9.82 -2.98
CA VAL A 244 -23.27 10.12 -4.02
C VAL A 244 -22.05 9.19 -3.89
N CYS A 245 -21.39 8.85 -5.01
CA CYS A 245 -20.17 8.04 -4.98
C CYS A 245 -19.03 8.84 -4.31
N GLN A 246 -18.60 8.43 -3.11
CA GLN A 246 -17.63 9.17 -2.30
C GLN A 246 -16.16 8.96 -2.68
N ALA A 247 -15.82 7.89 -3.42
CA ALA A 247 -14.45 7.62 -3.89
C ALA A 247 -14.48 6.91 -5.24
N LEU A 248 -13.87 7.51 -6.27
CA LEU A 248 -13.69 6.91 -7.59
C LEU A 248 -12.29 6.31 -7.67
N LEU A 249 -12.22 4.99 -7.87
CA LEU A 249 -11.00 4.24 -8.14
C LEU A 249 -10.80 4.13 -9.65
N CYS A 250 -9.56 4.12 -10.11
CA CYS A 250 -9.25 3.77 -11.50
C CYS A 250 -8.98 2.25 -11.60
N HIS A 251 -9.74 1.54 -12.42
CA HIS A 251 -9.51 0.12 -12.73
C HIS A 251 -9.68 -0.12 -14.22
N ASP A 252 -8.65 -0.66 -14.88
CA ASP A 252 -8.62 -0.91 -16.33
C ASP A 252 -9.15 0.29 -17.15
N GLU A 253 -8.61 1.49 -16.90
CA GLU A 253 -8.95 2.74 -17.60
C GLU A 253 -10.37 3.28 -17.36
N MET A 254 -11.10 2.74 -16.37
CA MET A 254 -12.42 3.24 -15.97
C MET A 254 -12.47 3.71 -14.52
N LEU A 255 -13.21 4.80 -14.28
CA LEU A 255 -13.53 5.25 -12.92
C LEU A 255 -14.65 4.37 -12.37
N ILE A 256 -14.40 3.68 -11.26
CA ILE A 256 -15.36 2.83 -10.55
C ILE A 256 -15.48 3.29 -9.10
N CYS A 257 -16.70 3.40 -8.58
CA CYS A 257 -16.91 3.70 -7.16
C CYS A 257 -16.30 2.60 -6.29
N GLU A 258 -15.59 2.96 -5.21
CA GLU A 258 -14.99 2.01 -4.26
C GLU A 258 -15.98 0.95 -3.77
N ALA A 259 -17.21 1.35 -3.43
CA ALA A 259 -18.25 0.42 -2.99
C ALA A 259 -18.58 -0.64 -4.06
N LEU A 260 -18.75 -0.20 -5.32
CA LEU A 260 -19.04 -1.10 -6.44
C LEU A 260 -17.84 -2.01 -6.76
N TYR A 261 -16.63 -1.48 -6.70
CA TYR A 261 -15.39 -2.24 -6.90
C TYR A 261 -15.23 -3.38 -5.89
N ARG A 262 -15.56 -3.11 -4.62
CA ARG A 262 -15.46 -4.10 -3.54
C ARG A 262 -16.48 -5.22 -3.68
N ASP A 263 -17.72 -4.89 -4.04
CA ASP A 263 -18.73 -5.91 -4.35
C ASP A 263 -18.28 -6.80 -5.52
N TRP A 264 -17.76 -6.18 -6.58
CA TRP A 264 -17.30 -6.90 -7.77
C TRP A 264 -16.11 -7.83 -7.47
N ARG A 265 -15.14 -7.38 -6.66
CA ARG A 265 -14.00 -8.21 -6.23
C ARG A 265 -14.33 -9.17 -5.09
N GLY A 266 -15.55 -9.14 -4.54
CA GLY A 266 -15.92 -9.91 -3.36
C GLY A 266 -15.07 -9.56 -2.13
N LEU A 267 -14.55 -8.33 -2.07
CA LEU A 267 -13.74 -7.88 -0.94
C LEU A 267 -14.64 -7.66 0.27
N PRO A 268 -14.25 -8.15 1.47
CA PRO A 268 -15.01 -7.89 2.67
C PRO A 268 -15.11 -6.37 2.93
N ALA A 269 -16.23 -5.97 3.52
CA ALA A 269 -16.40 -4.61 4.03
C ALA A 269 -15.19 -4.24 4.90
N PRO A 270 -14.66 -3.00 4.79
CA PRO A 270 -13.46 -2.58 5.52
C PRO A 270 -13.62 -2.74 7.04
N TYR A 271 -14.87 -2.70 7.49
CA TYR A 271 -15.26 -3.06 8.84
C TYR A 271 -16.10 -4.33 8.79
N ARG A 272 -15.77 -5.33 9.63
CA ARG A 272 -16.68 -6.44 9.91
C ARG A 272 -17.82 -5.85 10.75
N GLU A 273 -18.85 -5.34 10.10
CA GLU A 273 -20.13 -5.09 10.77
C GLU A 273 -20.64 -6.45 11.26
N GLU A 274 -20.57 -6.68 12.56
CA GLU A 274 -21.24 -7.81 13.17
C GLU A 274 -22.73 -7.70 12.87
N ALA A 275 -23.31 -8.78 12.36
CA ALA A 275 -24.71 -8.81 11.96
C ALA A 275 -25.61 -8.28 13.10
N PRO A 276 -26.57 -7.38 12.81
CA PRO A 276 -27.48 -6.86 13.82
C PRO A 276 -28.19 -8.01 14.54
N GLY A 277 -28.13 -8.02 15.88
CA GLY A 277 -28.74 -9.06 16.72
C GLY A 277 -27.76 -10.05 17.39
N THR A 278 -26.44 -9.93 17.17
CA THR A 278 -25.44 -10.79 17.83
C THR A 278 -25.02 -10.34 19.23
N GLN A 279 -25.27 -9.08 19.57
CA GLN A 279 -24.85 -8.46 20.83
C GLN A 279 -25.94 -8.56 21.91
N SER A 280 -25.51 -8.76 23.15
CA SER A 280 -26.39 -8.73 24.31
C SER A 280 -26.78 -7.28 24.66
N ARG A 281 -27.86 -7.05 25.43
CA ARG A 281 -28.31 -5.67 25.72
C ARG A 281 -27.24 -4.91 26.52
N LEU A 282 -26.59 -5.58 27.46
CA LEU A 282 -25.47 -5.00 28.22
C LEU A 282 -24.19 -4.97 27.39
N GLY A 283 -23.98 -5.96 26.52
CA GLY A 283 -22.87 -5.99 25.59
C GLY A 283 -22.83 -4.77 24.67
N TYR A 284 -24.00 -4.28 24.23
CA TYR A 284 -24.13 -3.03 23.49
C TYR A 284 -23.58 -1.84 24.31
N TRP A 285 -24.01 -1.68 25.56
CA TRP A 285 -23.55 -0.59 26.43
C TRP A 285 -22.06 -0.66 26.75
N VAL A 286 -21.55 -1.86 27.04
CA VAL A 286 -20.12 -2.10 27.30
C VAL A 286 -19.27 -1.65 26.10
N ARG A 287 -19.70 -1.92 24.86
CA ARG A 287 -19.01 -1.45 23.65
C ARG A 287 -19.23 0.03 23.37
N HIS A 288 -20.44 0.54 23.61
CA HIS A 288 -20.77 1.95 23.40
C HIS A 288 -19.84 2.86 24.22
N TYR A 289 -19.61 2.51 25.49
CA TYR A 289 -18.68 3.19 26.38
C TYR A 289 -17.23 2.69 26.29
N ARG A 290 -16.90 1.81 25.33
CA ARG A 290 -15.55 1.25 25.12
C ARG A 290 -14.96 0.52 26.34
N LEU A 291 -15.82 0.07 27.26
CA LEU A 291 -15.43 -0.67 28.46
C LEU A 291 -14.95 -2.08 28.11
N ASP A 292 -15.27 -2.57 26.90
CA ASP A 292 -14.78 -3.82 26.36
C ASP A 292 -13.24 -3.89 26.29
N LYS A 293 -12.55 -2.75 26.20
CA LYS A 293 -11.08 -2.69 26.10
C LYS A 293 -10.37 -2.65 27.44
N LEU A 294 -11.08 -2.58 28.57
CA LEU A 294 -10.44 -2.54 29.91
C LEU A 294 -9.44 -3.69 30.18
N PRO A 295 -9.65 -4.94 29.71
CA PRO A 295 -8.66 -6.01 29.83
C PRO A 295 -7.30 -5.67 29.17
N GLN A 296 -7.24 -4.71 28.26
CA GLN A 296 -6.00 -4.28 27.61
C GLN A 296 -5.05 -3.53 28.55
N ILE A 297 -5.52 -3.00 29.68
CA ILE A 297 -4.66 -2.35 30.68
C ILE A 297 -3.59 -3.34 31.20
N TRP A 298 -3.94 -4.62 31.31
CA TRP A 298 -2.97 -5.68 31.63
C TRP A 298 -1.86 -5.81 30.58
N GLN A 299 -2.18 -5.66 29.30
CA GLN A 299 -1.20 -5.72 28.21
C GLN A 299 -0.25 -4.52 28.23
N ILE A 300 -0.75 -3.34 28.62
CA ILE A 300 0.09 -2.15 28.84
C ILE A 300 1.08 -2.42 29.98
N LEU A 301 0.60 -3.02 31.09
CA LEU A 301 1.47 -3.39 32.21
C LEU A 301 2.57 -4.38 31.78
N ARG A 302 2.22 -5.43 31.02
CA ARG A 302 3.19 -6.39 30.44
C ARG A 302 4.17 -5.76 29.45
N GLY A 303 3.78 -4.66 28.80
CA GLY A 303 4.62 -3.93 27.84
C GLY A 303 4.42 -4.31 26.40
N GLU A 304 3.27 -4.92 26.10
CA GLU A 304 2.82 -5.17 24.73
C GLU A 304 2.15 -3.94 24.12
N LEU A 305 1.57 -3.06 24.97
CA LEU A 305 0.90 -1.82 24.60
C LEU A 305 1.44 -0.63 25.43
N SER A 306 1.05 0.57 25.03
CA SER A 306 1.34 1.84 25.73
C SER A 306 0.05 2.65 25.85
N TRP A 307 -0.08 3.48 26.89
CA TRP A 307 -1.24 4.39 27.00
C TRP A 307 -1.27 5.42 25.88
N VAL A 308 -0.09 5.86 25.44
CA VAL A 308 0.06 6.86 24.37
C VAL A 308 0.95 6.27 23.29
N GLY A 309 0.35 5.82 22.20
CA GLY A 309 1.08 5.25 21.07
C GLY A 309 0.15 4.80 19.96
N SER A 310 0.72 4.37 18.83
CA SER A 310 -0.05 3.83 17.71
C SER A 310 -0.78 2.56 18.13
N TYR A 311 -2.08 2.50 17.88
CA TYR A 311 -2.88 1.31 18.17
C TYR A 311 -2.59 0.21 17.13
N PRO A 312 -2.46 -1.07 17.52
CA PRO A 312 -2.18 -2.16 16.59
C PRO A 312 -3.23 -2.28 15.48
N LEU A 313 -2.77 -2.39 14.23
CA LEU A 313 -3.63 -2.52 13.07
C LEU A 313 -4.13 -3.97 12.92
N PRO A 314 -5.38 -4.17 12.46
CA PRO A 314 -5.84 -5.50 12.09
C PRO A 314 -5.02 -6.06 10.92
N TRP A 315 -4.84 -7.39 10.88
CA TRP A 315 -4.03 -8.08 9.86
C TRP A 315 -4.37 -7.63 8.43
N ALA A 316 -5.66 -7.64 8.08
CA ALA A 316 -6.11 -7.33 6.73
C ALA A 316 -5.83 -5.87 6.29
N GLU A 317 -5.66 -4.96 7.25
CA GLU A 317 -5.32 -3.56 6.97
C GLU A 317 -3.80 -3.40 6.83
N ALA A 318 -3.04 -4.04 7.71
CA ALA A 318 -1.59 -4.06 7.62
C ALA A 318 -1.10 -4.76 6.34
N GLU A 319 -1.76 -5.85 5.91
CA GLU A 319 -1.46 -6.53 4.65
C GLU A 319 -1.60 -5.58 3.45
N LYS A 320 -2.63 -4.73 3.42
CA LYS A 320 -2.81 -3.72 2.37
C LYS A 320 -1.68 -2.69 2.36
N LEU A 321 -1.29 -2.18 3.53
CA LEU A 321 -0.17 -1.25 3.64
C LEU A 321 1.16 -1.85 3.18
N THR A 322 1.32 -3.18 3.22
CA THR A 322 2.53 -3.87 2.75
C THR A 322 2.45 -4.37 1.31
N THR A 323 1.26 -4.63 0.79
CA THR A 323 1.03 -5.13 -0.58
C THR A 323 0.82 -4.01 -1.59
N ASP A 324 0.48 -2.81 -1.13
CA ASP A 324 0.60 -1.60 -1.92
C ASP A 324 2.10 -1.29 -2.11
N GLU A 325 2.71 -1.92 -3.11
CA GLU A 325 4.07 -1.62 -3.61
C GLU A 325 4.24 -0.14 -4.05
N GLY A 326 3.18 0.69 -3.94
CA GLY A 326 3.18 2.13 -4.23
C GLY A 326 2.95 3.07 -3.02
N ALA A 327 2.81 2.59 -1.78
CA ALA A 327 2.44 3.45 -0.64
C ALA A 327 3.62 4.03 0.18
N TYR A 328 4.87 3.63 -0.09
CA TYR A 328 6.03 4.15 0.63
C TYR A 328 7.16 4.50 -0.34
N PHE A 329 7.03 5.62 -1.06
CA PHE A 329 8.12 6.54 -1.46
C PHE A 329 7.47 7.72 -2.21
N SER A 330 6.96 8.71 -1.47
CA SER A 330 6.71 10.05 -2.01
C SER A 330 7.26 11.08 -1.03
#